data_AF-A0A438FXC1-F1
#
_entry.id   AF-A0A438FXC1-F1
#
_cell.length_a   1.000
_cell.length_b   1.000
_cell.length_c   1.000
_cell.angle_alpha   90.00
_cell.angle_beta   90.00
_cell.angle_gamma   90.00
#
_symmetry.space_group_name_H-M   'P 1'
#
loop_
_entity.id
_entity.type
_entity.pdbx_description
1 polymer ?
#
loop_
_entity_poly.entity_id
_entity_poly.type
_entity_poly.pdbx_seq_one_letter_code
_entity_poly.pdbx_strand_id
1 'polypeptide(L)'
;MLSHAKLPKSFWGEAMRTTVDLINLSPSYPLEGDIPKKVWTGKFVSFEHLRVFGCRALVHVPRDERSKLDRKTKQCIFLGYSNEEFGYREVVQEEQVDTVNSNDEFVVDDVEENPTI
;
A
#
# COMPACT_ATOMS: atom_id res chain seq x y z
N MET A 1 -10.79 6.91 -1.47
CA MET A 1 -9.52 6.23 -1.16
C MET A 1 -9.48 5.71 0.28
N LEU A 2 -9.54 6.56 1.31
CA LEU A 2 -9.45 6.11 2.72
C LEU A 2 -10.54 5.12 3.14
N SER A 3 -11.81 5.41 2.81
CA SER A 3 -12.94 4.52 3.13
C SER A 3 -12.78 3.14 2.47
N HIS A 4 -12.45 3.12 1.17
CA HIS A 4 -12.17 1.89 0.43
C HIS A 4 -10.97 1.11 0.99
N ALA A 5 -9.93 1.80 1.44
CA ALA A 5 -8.75 1.21 2.05
C ALA A 5 -8.99 0.73 3.50
N LYS A 6 -10.14 1.03 4.10
CA LYS A 6 -10.46 0.77 5.52
C LYS A 6 -9.39 1.31 6.48
N LEU A 7 -8.79 2.46 6.15
CA LEU A 7 -7.77 3.12 6.96
C LEU A 7 -8.36 4.22 7.86
N PRO A 8 -7.80 4.44 9.07
CA PRO A 8 -8.26 5.51 9.94
C PRO A 8 -8.00 6.90 9.34
N LYS A 9 -8.79 7.88 9.79
CA LYS A 9 -8.73 9.28 9.29
C LYS A 9 -7.36 9.94 9.48
N SER A 10 -6.53 9.43 10.39
CA SER A 10 -5.14 9.88 10.58
C SER A 10 -4.29 9.78 9.30
N PHE A 11 -4.59 8.83 8.40
CA PHE A 11 -3.88 8.68 7.12
C PHE A 11 -4.38 9.62 6.01
N TRP A 12 -5.24 10.60 6.32
CA TRP A 12 -5.80 11.48 5.30
C TRP A 12 -4.73 12.27 4.53
N GLY A 13 -3.66 12.71 5.20
CA GLY A 13 -2.54 13.38 4.54
C GLY A 13 -1.85 12.51 3.47
N GLU A 14 -1.71 11.22 3.74
CA GLU A 14 -1.12 10.25 2.80
C GLU A 14 -2.04 9.98 1.60
N ALA A 15 -3.34 9.85 1.85
CA ALA A 15 -4.32 9.71 0.79
C ALA A 15 -4.35 10.95 -0.12
N MET A 16 -4.30 12.15 0.45
CA MET A 16 -4.24 13.40 -0.30
C MET A 16 -2.99 13.49 -1.17
N ARG A 17 -1.82 13.16 -0.61
CA ARG A 17 -0.56 13.19 -1.35
C ARG A 17 -0.56 12.21 -2.53
N THR A 18 -1.01 10.97 -2.30
CA THR A 18 -1.16 9.97 -3.37
C THR A 18 -2.16 10.40 -4.44
N THR A 19 -3.23 11.10 -4.04
CA THR A 19 -4.21 11.65 -4.99
C THR A 19 -3.56 12.68 -5.90
N VAL A 20 -2.77 13.60 -5.34
CA VAL A 20 -2.03 14.62 -6.12
C VAL A 20 -1.04 13.97 -7.09
N ASP A 21 -0.30 12.96 -6.64
CA ASP A 21 0.62 12.20 -7.50
C ASP A 21 -0.12 11.56 -8.68
N LEU A 22 -1.29 10.95 -8.43
CA LEU A 22 -2.09 10.31 -9.47
C LEU A 22 -2.68 11.32 -10.45
N ILE A 23 -3.15 12.49 -9.97
CA ILE A 23 -3.62 13.59 -10.83
C ILE A 23 -2.51 14.04 -11.77
N ASN A 24 -1.29 14.22 -11.24
CA ASN A 24 -0.13 14.63 -12.05
C ASN A 24 0.31 13.57 -13.07
N LEU A 25 -0.07 12.30 -12.86
CA LEU A 25 0.17 11.18 -13.76
C LEU A 25 -1.01 10.89 -14.70
N SER A 26 -2.15 11.53 -14.49
CA SER A 26 -3.35 11.32 -15.32
C SER A 26 -3.36 12.24 -16.56
N PRO A 27 -3.92 11.79 -17.69
CA PRO A 27 -4.18 12.65 -18.84
C PRO A 27 -4.99 13.89 -18.45
N SER A 28 -4.55 15.07 -18.88
CA SER A 28 -5.17 16.34 -18.49
C SER A 28 -5.79 17.04 -19.70
N TYR A 29 -7.06 17.43 -19.60
CA TYR A 29 -7.78 18.08 -20.71
C TYR A 29 -7.15 19.41 -21.16
N PRO A 30 -6.72 20.32 -20.27
CA PRO A 30 -6.00 21.54 -20.66
C PRO A 30 -4.66 21.29 -21.39
N LEU A 31 -4.12 20.06 -21.31
CA LEU A 31 -2.90 19.64 -21.99
C LEU A 31 -3.20 18.75 -23.20
N GLU A 32 -4.41 18.82 -23.74
CA GLU A 32 -4.86 18.02 -24.90
C GLU A 32 -4.73 16.50 -24.66
N GLY A 33 -4.86 16.08 -23.39
CA GLY A 33 -4.70 14.69 -22.98
C GLY A 33 -3.26 14.29 -22.66
N ASP A 34 -2.28 15.20 -22.72
CA ASP A 34 -0.93 14.92 -22.23
C ASP A 34 -0.87 14.87 -20.70
N ILE A 35 0.21 14.28 -20.18
CA ILE A 35 0.37 14.01 -18.75
C ILE A 35 1.12 15.19 -18.09
N PRO A 36 0.55 15.84 -17.05
CA PRO A 36 1.18 17.01 -16.41
C PRO A 36 2.62 16.79 -15.99
N LYS A 37 2.93 15.65 -15.36
CA LYS A 37 4.29 15.32 -14.94
C LYS A 37 5.27 15.24 -16.11
N LYS A 38 4.85 14.63 -17.22
CA LYS A 38 5.66 14.53 -18.45
C LYS A 38 5.93 15.91 -19.04
N VAL A 39 4.89 16.75 -19.14
CA VAL A 39 5.03 18.13 -19.65
C VAL A 39 5.94 18.96 -18.76
N TRP A 40 5.80 18.84 -17.44
CA TRP A 40 6.60 19.60 -16.46
C TRP A 40 8.08 19.17 -16.46
N THR A 41 8.37 17.88 -16.49
CA THR A 41 9.75 17.38 -16.36
C THR A 41 10.44 17.14 -17.70
N GLY A 42 9.71 17.13 -18.81
CA GLY A 42 10.23 16.75 -20.14
C GLY A 42 10.69 15.29 -20.24
N LYS A 43 10.33 14.45 -19.27
CA LYS A 43 10.75 13.04 -19.18
C LYS A 43 9.55 12.13 -19.43
N PHE A 44 9.81 10.97 -20.02
CA PHE A 44 8.79 9.92 -20.10
C PHE A 44 8.40 9.46 -18.69
N VAL A 45 7.11 9.18 -18.50
CA VAL A 45 6.56 8.69 -17.23
C VAL A 45 6.27 7.21 -17.35
N SER A 46 6.87 6.40 -16.47
CA SER A 46 6.52 4.98 -16.32
C SER A 46 5.31 4.85 -15.40
N PHE A 47 4.40 3.94 -15.73
CA PHE A 47 3.22 3.60 -14.91
C PHE A 47 3.39 2.29 -14.15
N GLU A 48 4.49 1.56 -14.34
CA GLU A 48 4.73 0.23 -13.77
C GLU A 48 4.77 0.23 -12.23
N HIS A 49 5.18 1.37 -11.67
CA HIS A 49 5.26 1.60 -10.23
C HIS A 49 3.92 1.98 -9.60
N LEU A 50 2.85 2.19 -10.37
CA LEU A 50 1.55 2.56 -9.80
C LEU A 50 0.98 1.41 -8.96
N ARG A 51 0.49 1.76 -7.78
CA ARG A 51 -0.16 0.83 -6.84
C ARG A 51 -1.45 1.44 -6.31
N VAL A 52 -2.39 0.56 -5.93
CA VAL A 52 -3.67 0.98 -5.35
C VAL A 52 -3.44 1.38 -3.90
N PHE A 53 -3.78 2.61 -3.54
CA PHE A 53 -3.72 3.07 -2.15
C PHE A 53 -4.50 2.14 -1.22
N GLY A 54 -3.88 1.74 -0.11
CA GLY A 54 -4.46 0.78 0.82
C GLY A 54 -4.24 -0.68 0.44
N CYS A 55 -3.56 -0.99 -0.67
CA CYS A 55 -3.30 -2.38 -1.02
C CYS A 55 -2.31 -3.03 -0.05
N ARG A 56 -2.46 -4.34 0.14
CA ARG A 56 -1.50 -5.15 0.88
C ARG A 56 -0.20 -5.25 0.09
N ALA A 57 0.92 -4.99 0.74
CA ALA A 57 2.26 -5.08 0.19
C ALA A 57 3.18 -5.86 1.15
N LEU A 58 4.32 -6.33 0.63
CA LEU A 58 5.32 -7.07 1.37
C LEU A 58 6.67 -6.36 1.24
N VAL A 59 7.22 -5.93 2.37
CA VAL A 59 8.55 -5.31 2.41
C VAL A 59 9.59 -6.34 2.78
N HIS A 60 10.73 -6.32 2.10
CA HIS A 60 11.84 -7.19 2.42
C HIS A 60 12.49 -6.79 3.75
N VAL A 61 12.70 -7.77 4.63
CA VAL A 61 13.47 -7.58 5.86
C VAL A 61 14.94 -7.91 5.57
N PRO A 62 15.87 -6.95 5.76
CA PRO A 62 17.30 -7.16 5.58
C PRO A 62 17.81 -8.35 6.39
N ARG A 63 18.86 -9.01 5.91
CA ARG A 63 19.47 -10.16 6.62
C ARG A 63 19.99 -9.79 8.00
N ASP A 64 20.47 -8.57 8.16
CA ASP A 64 21.05 -8.09 9.42
C ASP A 64 19.98 -7.82 10.49
N GLU A 65 18.71 -7.71 10.09
CA GLU A 65 17.57 -7.50 10.99
C GLU A 65 16.81 -8.81 11.30
N ARG A 66 17.32 -9.98 10.87
CA ARG A 66 16.60 -11.25 11.01
C ARG A 66 17.52 -12.45 11.27
N SER A 67 17.07 -13.35 12.15
CA SER A 67 17.76 -14.60 12.48
C SER A 67 17.56 -15.67 11.41
N LYS A 68 18.38 -16.73 11.48
CA LYS A 68 18.23 -17.92 10.63
C LYS A 68 16.90 -18.58 10.99
N LEU A 69 15.89 -18.38 10.13
CA LEU A 69 14.49 -18.85 10.19
C LEU A 69 13.43 -17.75 10.42
N ASP A 70 13.83 -16.51 10.69
CA ASP A 70 12.88 -15.41 10.77
C ASP A 70 12.25 -15.09 9.39
N ARG A 71 11.03 -14.54 9.42
CA ARG A 71 10.31 -14.11 8.21
C ARG A 71 11.18 -13.17 7.37
N LYS A 72 11.20 -13.41 6.05
CA LYS A 72 11.99 -12.60 5.10
C LYS A 72 11.28 -11.33 4.65
N THR A 73 10.00 -11.21 4.97
CA THR A 73 9.13 -10.11 4.57
C THR A 73 8.20 -9.73 5.71
N LYS A 74 7.86 -8.44 5.79
CA LYS A 74 6.82 -7.91 6.66
C LYS A 74 5.62 -7.49 5.82
N GLN A 75 4.42 -7.78 6.32
CA GLN A 75 3.19 -7.31 5.70
C GLN A 75 2.99 -5.82 6.01
N CYS A 76 2.61 -5.06 4.99
CA CYS A 76 2.36 -3.64 5.10
C CYS A 76 1.20 -3.21 4.21
N ILE A 77 0.79 -1.96 4.39
CA ILE A 77 -0.22 -1.29 3.56
C ILE A 77 0.47 -0.19 2.78
N PHE A 78 0.24 -0.14 1.47
CA PHE A 78 0.72 0.92 0.61
C PHE A 78 -0.02 2.25 0.90
N LEU A 79 0.73 3.29 1.24
CA LEU A 79 0.22 4.62 1.58
C LEU A 79 0.55 5.69 0.53
N GLY A 80 1.46 5.44 -0.40
CA GLY A 80 1.77 6.37 -1.47
C GLY A 80 3.21 6.31 -1.94
N TYR A 81 3.62 7.31 -2.73
CA TYR A 81 4.95 7.35 -3.35
C TYR A 81 5.90 8.21 -2.52
N SER A 82 7.13 7.74 -2.31
CA SER A 82 8.20 8.52 -1.67
C SER A 82 8.61 9.70 -2.55
N ASN A 83 9.29 10.68 -1.95
CA ASN A 83 9.94 11.76 -2.70
C ASN A 83 11.25 11.27 -3.38
N GLU A 84 11.74 10.09 -2.98
CA GLU A 84 12.87 9.42 -3.62
C GLU A 84 12.42 8.77 -4.94
N GLU A 85 13.33 8.67 -5.91
CA GLU A 85 13.02 8.33 -7.30
C GLU A 85 12.30 6.98 -7.48
N PHE A 86 12.40 6.05 -6.51
CA PHE A 86 11.81 4.71 -6.56
C PHE A 86 11.26 4.18 -5.22
N GLY A 87 10.94 5.06 -4.28
CA GLY A 87 10.45 4.65 -2.96
C GLY A 87 8.93 4.57 -2.85
N TYR A 88 8.43 3.69 -1.98
CA TYR A 88 7.05 3.69 -1.51
C TYR A 88 6.99 4.15 -0.06
N ARG A 89 5.89 4.81 0.31
CA ARG A 89 5.50 5.01 1.71
C ARG A 89 4.52 3.92 2.09
N GLU A 90 4.83 3.23 3.17
CA GLU A 90 4.11 2.05 3.63
C GLU A 90 3.99 2.10 5.15
N VAL A 91 2.92 1.51 5.68
CA VAL A 91 2.79 1.28 7.12
C VAL A 91 2.79 -0.21 7.38
N VAL A 92 3.68 -0.65 8.28
CA VAL A 92 3.74 -2.05 8.72
C VAL A 92 2.47 -2.35 9.51
N GLN A 93 1.79 -3.43 9.15
CA GLN A 93 0.76 -3.99 10.02
C GLN A 93 1.47 -4.83 11.07
N GLU A 94 1.24 -4.53 12.35
CA GLU A 94 1.63 -5.46 13.41
C GLU A 94 0.81 -6.75 13.21
N GLU A 95 1.50 -7.86 12.96
CA GLU A 95 0.87 -9.16 12.98
C GLU A 95 0.49 -9.47 14.44
N GLN A 96 -0.77 -9.80 14.70
CA GLN A 96 -1.08 -10.55 15.91
C GLN A 96 -0.38 -11.90 15.74
N VAL A 97 0.59 -12.18 16.61
CA VAL A 97 1.27 -13.48 16.64
C VAL A 97 0.27 -14.49 17.17
N ASP A 98 -0.47 -15.14 16.27
CA ASP A 98 -1.15 -16.38 16.60
C ASP A 98 -0.06 -17.38 16.97
N THR A 99 0.09 -17.59 18.28
CA THR A 99 1.01 -18.59 18.79
C THR A 99 0.40 -19.93 18.42
N VAL A 100 0.82 -20.51 17.29
CA VAL A 100 0.48 -21.88 16.95
C VAL A 100 1.21 -22.77 17.96
N ASN A 101 0.55 -23.05 19.09
CA ASN A 101 0.93 -24.18 19.92
C ASN A 101 0.71 -25.42 19.07
N SER A 102 1.79 -26.11 18.74
CA SER A 102 1.75 -27.47 18.24
C SER A 102 0.92 -28.31 19.21
N ASN A 103 -0.21 -28.82 18.70
CA ASN A 103 -1.33 -29.49 19.39
C ASN A 103 -2.49 -28.54 19.67
N ASP A 104 -3.34 -28.27 18.66
CA ASP A 104 -4.79 -28.47 18.79
C ASP A 104 -5.52 -28.10 17.47
N GLU A 105 -6.69 -28.70 17.34
CA GLU A 105 -7.56 -28.83 16.17
C GLU A 105 -7.87 -27.51 15.44
N PHE A 106 -7.95 -27.60 14.11
CA PHE A 106 -8.29 -26.51 13.21
C PHE A 106 -9.74 -26.08 13.43
N VAL A 107 -9.98 -25.08 14.27
CA VAL A 107 -11.28 -24.39 14.32
C VAL A 107 -11.24 -23.29 13.26
N VAL A 108 -11.96 -23.52 12.17
CA VAL A 108 -12.37 -22.45 11.27
C VAL A 108 -13.38 -21.59 12.01
N ASP A 109 -12.99 -20.38 12.42
CA ASP A 109 -13.97 -19.39 12.80
C ASP A 109 -14.73 -19.00 11.53
N ASP A 110 -15.94 -19.55 11.41
CA ASP A 110 -16.92 -19.15 10.42
C ASP A 110 -17.09 -17.63 10.49
N VAL A 111 -16.81 -16.96 9.38
CA VAL A 111 -17.19 -15.56 9.19
C VAL A 111 -18.71 -15.54 9.25
N GLU A 112 -19.27 -15.08 10.38
CA GLU A 112 -20.68 -14.74 10.49
C GLU A 112 -21.01 -13.69 9.42
N GLU A 113 -21.59 -14.16 8.31
CA GLU A 113 -22.46 -13.36 7.47
C GLU A 113 -23.61 -12.89 8.34
N ASN A 114 -23.60 -11.61 8.74
CA ASN A 114 -24.81 -10.98 9.24
C ASN A 114 -25.62 -10.43 8.06
N PRO A 115 -26.85 -10.91 7.82
CA PRO A 115 -27.72 -10.37 6.80
C PRO A 115 -28.39 -9.06 7.25
N THR A 116 -28.31 -8.07 6.35
CA THR A 116 -29.33 -7.06 5.97
C THR A 116 -29.96 -6.16 7.03
N ILE A 117 -29.90 -4.83 6.82
CA ILE A 117 -30.98 -4.04 6.17
C ILE A 117 -30.34 -3.05 5.19
#